data_AF-A0A5M9P1B4-F1
#
_entry.id   AF-A0A5M9P1B4-F1
#
_cell.length_a   1.000
_cell.length_b   1.000
_cell.length_c   1.000
_cell.angle_alpha   90.00
_cell.angle_beta   90.00
_cell.angle_gamma   90.00
#
_symmetry.space_group_name_H-M   'P 1'
#
loop_
_entity.id
_entity.type
_entity.pdbx_description
1 polymer ?
#
loop_
_entity_poly.entity_id
_entity_poly.type
_entity_poly.pdbx_seq_one_letter_code
_entity_poly.pdbx_strand_id
1 'polypeptide(L)'
;MDIVDTLILALVTGVAGFFGSYANTRAKNLATKADFDNLKDQLSQNTTVVESIKSQFSNKSWVSQQVWVKKQEAYEDILQNLLHIQKYVNHQWDDYQDYEYVNYLYHISIESEFEPEEVDKATKYYEECNKRLQFNRENKIDERLKTSSINAVNHIFNLISSKAMYLDPEVEKVISGLKFVVFYDSSEADDKASHYRAVSKVMTETLEKVQDIARQELRIT
;
A
#
# COMPACT_ATOMS: atom_id res chain seq x y z
N MET A 1 98.82 -2.07 -31.15
CA MET A 1 97.64 -2.89 -30.77
C MET A 1 97.53 -3.95 -31.85
N ASP A 2 97.73 -5.22 -31.52
CA ASP A 2 97.76 -6.29 -32.51
C ASP A 2 96.33 -6.65 -32.98
N ILE A 3 96.22 -7.19 -34.20
CA ILE A 3 94.93 -7.63 -34.77
C ILE A 3 94.21 -8.62 -33.84
N VAL A 4 94.97 -9.43 -33.10
CA VAL A 4 94.46 -10.40 -32.13
C VAL A 4 93.76 -9.71 -30.94
N ASP A 5 94.33 -8.64 -30.38
CA ASP A 5 93.72 -7.89 -29.28
C ASP A 5 92.41 -7.23 -29.70
N THR A 6 92.36 -6.75 -30.95
CA THR A 6 91.18 -6.09 -31.52
C THR A 6 90.03 -7.09 -31.74
N LEU A 7 90.35 -8.31 -32.17
CA LEU A 7 89.38 -9.40 -32.32
C LEU A 7 88.84 -9.90 -30.97
N ILE A 8 89.71 -10.00 -29.95
CA ILE A 8 89.30 -10.37 -28.59
C ILE A 8 88.37 -9.30 -28.00
N LEU A 9 88.72 -8.02 -28.15
CA LEU A 9 87.88 -6.92 -27.67
C LEU A 9 86.52 -6.88 -28.37
N ALA A 10 86.48 -7.11 -29.69
CA ALA A 10 85.24 -7.19 -30.46
C ALA A 10 84.35 -8.36 -30.00
N LEU A 11 84.96 -9.50 -29.66
CA LEU A 11 84.25 -10.68 -29.18
C LEU A 11 83.70 -10.48 -27.76
N VAL A 12 84.50 -9.90 -26.86
CA VAL A 12 84.07 -9.55 -25.48
C VAL A 12 82.94 -8.51 -25.51
N THR A 13 83.05 -7.48 -26.34
CA THR A 13 82.00 -6.45 -26.46
C THR A 13 80.73 -6.99 -27.14
N GLY A 14 80.85 -7.86 -28.14
CA GLY A 14 79.71 -8.55 -28.75
C GLY A 14 78.95 -9.46 -27.78
N VAL A 15 79.68 -10.25 -26.98
CA VAL A 15 79.12 -11.11 -25.93
C VAL A 15 78.46 -10.27 -24.84
N ALA A 16 79.14 -9.22 -24.34
CA ALA A 16 78.58 -8.32 -23.34
C ALA A 16 77.32 -7.60 -23.84
N GLY A 17 77.29 -7.16 -25.11
CA GLY A 17 76.12 -6.55 -25.73
C GLY A 17 74.93 -7.51 -25.86
N PHE A 18 75.17 -8.76 -26.26
CA PHE A 18 74.13 -9.78 -26.34
C PHE A 18 73.54 -10.12 -24.97
N PHE A 19 74.39 -10.37 -23.95
CA PHE A 19 73.94 -10.64 -22.59
C PHE A 19 73.24 -9.44 -21.95
N GLY A 20 73.72 -8.21 -22.19
CA GLY A 20 73.08 -6.98 -21.73
C GLY A 20 71.69 -6.80 -22.32
N SER A 21 71.53 -7.02 -23.63
CA SER A 21 70.24 -6.95 -24.32
C SER A 21 69.27 -8.04 -23.85
N TYR A 22 69.76 -9.28 -23.68
CA TYR A 22 68.98 -10.40 -23.17
C TYR A 22 68.50 -10.17 -21.74
N ALA A 23 69.38 -9.72 -20.83
CA ALA A 23 69.04 -9.39 -19.45
C ALA A 23 68.02 -8.25 -19.39
N ASN A 24 68.19 -7.19 -20.19
CA ASN A 24 67.25 -6.08 -20.26
C ASN A 24 65.87 -6.52 -20.78
N THR A 25 65.83 -7.37 -21.81
CA THR A 25 64.56 -7.91 -22.35
C THR A 25 63.86 -8.80 -21.33
N ARG A 26 64.61 -9.65 -20.61
CA ARG A 26 64.04 -10.49 -19.54
C ARG A 26 63.53 -9.67 -18.36
N ALA A 27 64.27 -8.63 -17.96
CA ALA A 27 63.85 -7.71 -16.91
C ALA A 27 62.56 -6.96 -17.29
N LYS A 28 62.48 -6.45 -18.53
CA LYS A 28 61.26 -5.83 -19.07
C LYS A 28 60.09 -6.81 -19.09
N ASN A 29 60.27 -8.03 -19.60
CA ASN A 29 59.21 -9.04 -19.63
C ASN A 29 58.74 -9.44 -18.23
N LEU A 30 59.65 -9.49 -17.25
CA LEU A 30 59.31 -9.80 -15.87
C LEU A 30 58.55 -8.65 -15.21
N ALA A 31 58.94 -7.40 -15.47
CA ALA A 31 58.20 -6.21 -15.03
C ALA A 31 56.80 -6.16 -15.67
N THR A 32 56.68 -6.35 -16.99
CA THR A 32 55.39 -6.40 -17.69
C THR A 32 54.49 -7.50 -17.15
N LYS A 33 55.04 -8.68 -16.84
CA LYS A 33 54.27 -9.77 -16.24
C LYS A 33 53.76 -9.40 -14.85
N ALA A 34 54.61 -8.80 -14.01
CA ALA A 34 54.22 -8.34 -12.68
C ALA A 34 53.13 -7.25 -12.76
N ASP A 35 53.23 -6.32 -13.70
CA ASP A 35 52.21 -5.29 -13.94
C ASP A 35 50.89 -5.92 -14.41
N PHE A 36 50.94 -6.92 -15.29
CA PHE A 36 49.76 -7.65 -15.76
C PHE A 36 49.08 -8.44 -14.64
N ASP A 37 49.85 -9.13 -13.80
CA ASP A 37 49.34 -9.86 -12.66
C ASP A 37 48.68 -8.89 -11.65
N ASN A 38 49.31 -7.74 -11.38
CA ASN A 38 48.72 -6.68 -10.55
C ASN A 38 47.42 -6.12 -11.15
N LEU A 39 47.37 -5.87 -12.46
CA LEU A 39 46.17 -5.39 -13.15
C LEU A 39 45.03 -6.41 -13.07
N LYS A 40 45.35 -7.71 -13.21
CA LYS A 40 44.38 -8.79 -13.07
C LYS A 40 43.83 -8.86 -11.65
N ASP A 41 44.68 -8.72 -10.63
CA ASP A 41 44.26 -8.71 -9.24
C ASP A 41 43.37 -7.50 -8.92
N GLN A 42 43.75 -6.31 -9.40
CA GLN A 42 42.91 -5.11 -9.27
C GLN A 42 41.56 -5.27 -9.96
N LEU A 43 41.52 -5.84 -11.16
CA LEU A 43 40.27 -6.11 -11.88
C LEU A 43 39.39 -7.11 -11.13
N SER A 44 39.99 -8.17 -10.59
CA SER A 44 39.30 -9.18 -9.77
C SER A 44 38.68 -8.54 -8.53
N GLN A 45 39.47 -7.77 -7.77
CA GLN A 45 39.02 -7.05 -6.58
C GLN A 45 37.88 -6.08 -6.90
N ASN A 46 38.04 -5.27 -7.96
CA ASN A 46 36.99 -4.35 -8.40
C ASN A 46 35.70 -5.09 -8.80
N THR A 47 35.82 -6.21 -9.50
CA THR A 47 34.66 -7.03 -9.89
C THR A 47 33.96 -7.59 -8.66
N THR A 48 34.70 -8.12 -7.69
CA THR A 48 34.14 -8.61 -6.42
C THR A 48 33.39 -7.51 -5.67
N VAL A 49 33.96 -6.30 -5.58
CA VAL A 49 33.32 -5.16 -4.93
C VAL A 49 32.02 -4.76 -5.65
N VAL A 50 32.06 -4.65 -6.99
CA VAL A 50 30.87 -4.29 -7.79
C VAL A 50 29.77 -5.33 -7.66
N GLU A 51 30.09 -6.61 -7.75
CA GLU A 51 29.09 -7.68 -7.60
C GLU A 51 28.52 -7.73 -6.18
N SER A 52 29.34 -7.47 -5.15
CA SER A 52 28.86 -7.33 -3.78
C SER A 52 27.88 -6.16 -3.64
N ILE A 53 28.20 -4.98 -4.19
CA ILE A 53 27.32 -3.81 -4.18
C ILE A 53 26.01 -4.11 -4.92
N LYS A 54 26.07 -4.72 -6.11
CA LYS A 54 24.88 -5.12 -6.86
C LYS A 54 24.02 -6.09 -6.06
N SER A 55 24.62 -7.10 -5.44
CA SER A 55 23.90 -8.07 -4.60
C SER A 55 23.20 -7.39 -3.43
N GLN A 56 23.90 -6.48 -2.73
CA GLN A 56 23.30 -5.69 -1.64
C GLN A 56 22.15 -4.80 -2.12
N PHE A 57 22.31 -4.14 -3.27
CA PHE A 57 21.27 -3.29 -3.85
C PHE A 57 20.05 -4.12 -4.28
N SER A 58 20.27 -5.24 -4.97
CA SER A 58 19.22 -6.19 -5.34
C SER A 58 18.47 -6.72 -4.13
N ASN A 59 19.17 -7.12 -3.07
CA ASN A 59 18.55 -7.57 -1.83
C ASN A 59 17.72 -6.48 -1.16
N LYS A 60 18.25 -5.24 -1.04
CA LYS A 60 17.50 -4.10 -0.49
C LYS A 60 16.26 -3.77 -1.31
N SER A 61 16.39 -3.78 -2.64
CA SER A 61 15.28 -3.56 -3.56
C SER A 61 14.21 -4.64 -3.41
N TRP A 62 14.61 -5.91 -3.38
CA TRP A 62 13.69 -7.03 -3.18
C TRP A 62 12.97 -6.97 -1.83
N VAL A 63 13.68 -6.71 -0.73
CA VAL A 63 13.05 -6.53 0.59
C VAL A 63 12.06 -5.37 0.57
N SER A 64 12.41 -4.25 -0.07
CA SER A 64 11.52 -3.09 -0.19
C SER A 64 10.24 -3.43 -0.98
N GLN A 65 10.36 -4.22 -2.04
CA GLN A 65 9.19 -4.73 -2.79
C GLN A 65 8.32 -5.62 -1.92
N GLN A 66 8.90 -6.54 -1.14
CA GLN A 66 8.14 -7.40 -0.24
C GLN A 66 7.40 -6.60 0.85
N VAL A 67 8.07 -5.61 1.44
CA VAL A 67 7.44 -4.71 2.41
C VAL A 67 6.28 -3.95 1.76
N TRP A 68 6.49 -3.42 0.55
CA TRP A 68 5.45 -2.70 -0.19
C TRP A 68 4.21 -3.59 -0.45
N VAL A 69 4.42 -4.84 -0.89
CA VAL A 69 3.31 -5.81 -1.08
C VAL A 69 2.57 -6.06 0.24
N LYS A 70 3.29 -6.22 1.36
CA LYS A 70 2.65 -6.41 2.67
C LYS A 70 1.85 -5.20 3.14
N LYS A 71 2.31 -3.98 2.84
CA LYS A 71 1.53 -2.76 3.06
C LYS A 71 0.27 -2.74 2.21
N GLN A 72 0.39 -3.04 0.91
CA GLN A 72 -0.74 -3.08 -0.02
C GLN A 72 -1.80 -4.07 0.47
N GLU A 73 -1.41 -5.32 0.75
CA GLU A 73 -2.31 -6.35 1.27
C GLU A 73 -2.99 -5.93 2.59
N ALA A 74 -2.31 -5.17 3.45
CA ALA A 74 -2.89 -4.67 4.69
C ALA A 74 -3.95 -3.60 4.42
N TYR A 75 -3.64 -2.63 3.55
CA TYR A 75 -4.56 -1.55 3.20
C TYR A 75 -5.77 -2.03 2.40
N GLU A 76 -5.61 -2.94 1.45
CA GLU A 76 -6.72 -3.53 0.70
C GLU A 76 -7.72 -4.22 1.61
N ASP A 77 -7.24 -5.00 2.58
CA ASP A 77 -8.07 -5.70 3.54
C ASP A 77 -8.79 -4.72 4.50
N ILE A 78 -8.08 -3.70 5.00
CA ILE A 78 -8.71 -2.64 5.81
C ILE A 78 -9.81 -1.93 5.01
N LEU A 79 -9.53 -1.48 3.78
CA LEU A 79 -10.48 -0.76 2.94
C LEU A 79 -11.70 -1.62 2.60
N GLN A 80 -11.51 -2.91 2.29
CA GLN A 80 -12.62 -3.83 2.05
C GLN A 80 -13.54 -3.95 3.26
N ASN A 81 -12.98 -4.03 4.47
CA ASN A 81 -13.76 -4.08 5.70
C ASN A 81 -14.44 -2.75 6.01
N LEU A 82 -13.81 -1.61 5.71
CA LEU A 82 -14.44 -0.29 5.79
C LEU A 82 -15.67 -0.18 4.87
N LEU A 83 -15.64 -0.77 3.68
CA LEU A 83 -16.80 -0.81 2.79
C LEU A 83 -17.96 -1.65 3.35
N HIS A 84 -17.67 -2.74 4.07
CA HIS A 84 -18.70 -3.52 4.76
C HIS A 84 -19.40 -2.70 5.85
N ILE A 85 -18.64 -1.89 6.60
CA ILE A 85 -19.18 -0.97 7.61
C ILE A 85 -20.00 0.13 6.93
N GLN A 86 -19.47 0.75 5.87
CA GLN A 86 -20.17 1.80 5.12
C GLN A 86 -21.51 1.33 4.57
N LYS A 87 -21.59 0.07 4.10
CA LYS A 87 -22.85 -0.51 3.62
C LYS A 87 -23.92 -0.55 4.72
N TYR A 88 -23.54 -0.87 5.95
CA TYR A 88 -24.46 -0.84 7.10
C TYR A 88 -24.88 0.59 7.46
N VAL A 89 -23.93 1.51 7.50
CA VAL A 89 -24.19 2.93 7.80
C VAL A 89 -25.14 3.56 6.78
N ASN A 90 -24.91 3.30 5.48
CA ASN A 90 -25.79 3.80 4.42
C ASN A 90 -27.19 3.18 4.53
N HIS A 91 -27.29 1.88 4.80
CA HIS A 91 -28.58 1.23 4.99
C HIS A 91 -29.40 1.86 6.14
N GLN A 92 -28.75 2.16 7.27
CA GLN A 92 -29.39 2.81 8.41
C GLN A 92 -29.90 4.22 8.05
N TRP A 93 -29.12 4.99 7.29
CA TRP A 93 -29.52 6.31 6.82
C TRP A 93 -30.66 6.25 5.80
N ASP A 94 -30.56 5.35 4.81
CA ASP A 94 -31.55 5.20 3.75
C ASP A 94 -32.89 4.74 4.32
N ASP A 95 -32.90 3.72 5.18
CA ASP A 95 -34.14 3.22 5.81
C ASP A 95 -34.80 4.31 6.70
N TYR A 96 -34.00 5.15 7.36
CA TYR A 96 -34.51 6.27 8.17
C TYR A 96 -35.05 7.41 7.31
N GLN A 97 -34.30 7.85 6.29
CA GLN A 97 -34.72 8.90 5.37
C GLN A 97 -35.98 8.49 4.62
N ASP A 98 -36.01 7.26 4.10
CA ASP A 98 -37.16 6.69 3.42
C ASP A 98 -38.37 6.69 4.35
N TYR A 99 -38.23 6.23 5.60
CA TYR A 99 -39.34 6.25 6.54
C TYR A 99 -39.83 7.68 6.83
N GLU A 100 -38.96 8.60 7.24
CA GLU A 100 -39.36 9.95 7.66
C GLU A 100 -39.89 10.80 6.50
N TYR A 101 -39.13 10.86 5.39
CA TYR A 101 -39.49 11.69 4.24
C TYR A 101 -40.77 11.23 3.58
N VAL A 102 -40.92 9.91 3.39
CA VAL A 102 -42.07 9.34 2.69
C VAL A 102 -43.30 9.36 3.57
N ASN A 103 -43.16 9.15 4.88
CA ASN A 103 -44.27 9.27 5.81
C ASN A 103 -44.75 10.73 5.92
N TYR A 104 -43.83 11.70 6.03
CA TYR A 104 -44.17 13.12 6.07
C TYR A 104 -44.86 13.61 4.78
N LEU A 105 -44.29 13.30 3.60
CA LEU A 105 -44.86 13.69 2.31
C LEU A 105 -46.20 13.05 2.03
N TYR A 106 -46.34 11.76 2.33
CA TYR A 106 -47.61 11.06 2.17
C TYR A 106 -48.70 11.71 3.01
N HIS A 107 -48.45 11.92 4.31
CA HIS A 107 -49.44 12.52 5.20
C HIS A 107 -49.81 13.95 4.83
N ILE A 108 -48.85 14.78 4.42
CA ILE A 108 -49.15 16.14 3.95
C ILE A 108 -49.92 16.13 2.63
N SER A 109 -49.59 15.22 1.72
CA SER A 109 -50.25 15.11 0.41
C SER A 109 -51.73 14.73 0.53
N ILE A 110 -52.10 13.93 1.54
CA ILE A 110 -53.50 13.51 1.77
C ILE A 110 -54.28 14.48 2.67
N GLU A 111 -53.61 15.29 3.49
CA GLU A 111 -54.27 16.23 4.41
C GLU A 111 -54.48 17.64 3.82
N SER A 112 -53.72 18.00 2.78
CA SER A 112 -53.82 19.32 2.12
C SER A 112 -54.44 19.20 0.72
N GLU A 113 -54.94 20.30 0.15
CA GLU A 113 -55.50 20.37 -1.20
C GLU A 113 -54.40 20.30 -2.29
N PHE A 114 -53.68 19.18 -2.37
CA PHE A 114 -52.74 18.90 -3.46
C PHE A 114 -53.47 18.44 -4.73
N GLU A 115 -52.82 18.61 -5.88
CA GLU A 115 -53.31 18.09 -7.16
C GLU A 115 -53.37 16.55 -7.11
N PRO A 116 -54.41 15.90 -7.68
CA PRO A 116 -54.59 14.45 -7.61
C PRO A 116 -53.39 13.63 -8.12
N GLU A 117 -52.65 14.14 -9.10
CA GLU A 117 -51.46 13.50 -9.66
C GLU A 117 -50.29 13.47 -8.65
N GLU A 118 -50.14 14.52 -7.83
CA GLU A 118 -49.10 14.60 -6.80
C GLU A 118 -49.40 13.64 -5.65
N VAL A 119 -50.68 13.49 -5.29
CA VAL A 119 -51.15 12.52 -4.29
C VAL A 119 -50.92 11.08 -4.77
N ASP A 120 -51.23 10.76 -6.04
CA ASP A 120 -50.97 9.43 -6.62
C ASP A 120 -49.48 9.10 -6.63
N LYS A 121 -48.62 10.07 -6.99
CA LYS A 121 -47.16 9.89 -6.97
C LYS A 121 -46.63 9.65 -5.55
N ALA A 122 -47.08 10.43 -4.58
CA ALA A 122 -46.69 10.27 -3.18
C ALA A 122 -47.16 8.91 -2.62
N THR A 123 -48.39 8.50 -2.94
CA THR A 123 -48.95 7.20 -2.54
C THR A 123 -48.16 6.03 -3.11
N LYS A 124 -47.82 6.05 -4.42
CA LYS A 124 -46.99 5.01 -5.05
C LYS A 124 -45.63 4.89 -4.38
N TYR A 125 -44.99 6.02 -4.09
CA TYR A 125 -43.69 6.03 -3.43
C TYR A 125 -43.77 5.49 -1.99
N TYR A 126 -44.83 5.82 -1.26
CA TYR A 126 -45.14 5.28 0.07
C TYR A 126 -45.32 3.75 0.06
N GLU A 127 -46.10 3.23 -0.88
CA GLU A 127 -46.29 1.79 -1.02
C GLU A 127 -44.98 1.06 -1.36
N GLU A 128 -44.17 1.61 -2.26
CA GLU A 128 -42.88 1.03 -2.63
C GLU A 128 -41.89 1.02 -1.45
N CYS A 129 -41.82 2.13 -0.70
CA CYS A 129 -41.03 2.24 0.51
C CYS A 129 -41.45 1.18 1.55
N ASN A 130 -42.75 1.05 1.81
CA ASN A 130 -43.26 0.06 2.77
C ASN A 130 -42.98 -1.39 2.33
N LYS A 131 -43.08 -1.70 1.04
CA LYS A 131 -42.70 -3.02 0.50
C LYS A 131 -41.22 -3.30 0.74
N ARG A 132 -40.33 -2.33 0.51
CA ARG A 132 -38.88 -2.45 0.77
C ARG A 132 -38.60 -2.66 2.25
N LEU A 133 -39.21 -1.86 3.14
CA LEU A 133 -39.07 -2.02 4.59
C LEU A 133 -39.57 -3.37 5.08
N GLN A 134 -40.71 -3.84 4.57
CA GLN A 134 -41.24 -5.16 4.90
C GLN A 134 -40.29 -6.27 4.43
N PHE A 135 -39.82 -6.22 3.19
CA PHE A 135 -38.84 -7.16 2.66
C PHE A 135 -37.56 -7.18 3.51
N ASN A 136 -37.05 -6.01 3.90
CA ASN A 136 -35.87 -5.88 4.76
C ASN A 136 -36.08 -6.54 6.12
N ARG A 137 -37.24 -6.36 6.75
CA ARG A 137 -37.60 -7.01 8.02
C ARG A 137 -37.70 -8.53 7.89
N GLU A 138 -38.44 -9.01 6.88
CA GLU A 138 -38.63 -10.45 6.65
C GLU A 138 -37.32 -11.17 6.35
N ASN A 139 -36.41 -10.52 5.62
CA ASN A 139 -35.10 -11.07 5.26
C ASN A 139 -33.99 -10.73 6.28
N LYS A 140 -34.34 -10.06 7.38
CA LYS A 140 -33.41 -9.68 8.46
C LYS A 140 -32.17 -8.94 7.94
N ILE A 141 -32.38 -8.05 6.97
CA ILE A 141 -31.29 -7.35 6.28
C ILE A 141 -30.48 -6.50 7.28
N ASP A 142 -31.16 -5.78 8.18
CA ASP A 142 -30.50 -4.96 9.19
C ASP A 142 -29.61 -5.80 10.13
N GLU A 143 -30.15 -6.90 10.70
CA GLU A 143 -29.38 -7.81 11.57
C GLU A 143 -28.14 -8.36 10.86
N ARG A 144 -28.28 -8.73 9.58
CA ARG A 144 -27.18 -9.26 8.76
C ARG A 144 -26.11 -8.20 8.49
N LEU A 145 -26.51 -6.98 8.14
CA LEU A 145 -25.58 -5.88 7.88
C LEU A 145 -24.90 -5.42 9.16
N LYS A 146 -25.62 -5.33 10.28
CA LYS A 146 -25.06 -5.04 11.61
C LYS A 146 -24.02 -6.09 12.00
N THR A 147 -24.34 -7.37 11.86
CA THR A 147 -23.41 -8.48 12.15
C THR A 147 -22.18 -8.41 11.25
N SER A 148 -22.37 -8.18 9.95
CA SER A 148 -21.28 -8.01 9.00
C SER A 148 -20.37 -6.82 9.36
N SER A 149 -20.95 -5.71 9.80
CA SER A 149 -20.22 -4.51 10.22
C SER A 149 -19.42 -4.73 11.49
N ILE A 150 -20.00 -5.41 12.50
CA ILE A 150 -19.29 -5.79 13.73
C ILE A 150 -18.09 -6.69 13.42
N ASN A 151 -18.29 -7.70 12.57
CA ASN A 151 -17.21 -8.59 12.15
C ASN A 151 -16.11 -7.84 11.41
N ALA A 152 -16.48 -6.90 10.53
CA ALA A 152 -15.53 -6.07 9.80
C ALA A 152 -14.69 -5.18 10.73
N VAL A 153 -15.31 -4.52 11.72
CA VAL A 153 -14.59 -3.74 12.74
C VAL A 153 -13.60 -4.60 13.51
N ASN A 154 -14.04 -5.76 13.99
CA ASN A 154 -13.18 -6.67 14.74
C ASN A 154 -12.01 -7.17 13.89
N HIS A 155 -12.26 -7.50 12.62
CA HIS A 155 -11.22 -7.90 11.68
C HIS A 155 -10.19 -6.78 11.47
N ILE A 156 -10.63 -5.54 11.30
CA ILE A 156 -9.73 -4.38 11.20
C ILE A 156 -8.84 -4.25 12.45
N PHE A 157 -9.39 -4.35 13.66
CA PHE A 157 -8.57 -4.26 14.89
C PHE A 157 -7.57 -5.41 15.02
N ASN A 158 -7.94 -6.62 14.57
CA ASN A 158 -7.02 -7.75 14.50
C ASN A 158 -5.92 -7.52 13.45
N LEU A 159 -6.24 -6.92 12.31
CA LEU A 159 -5.26 -6.54 11.28
C LEU A 159 -4.29 -5.48 11.80
N ILE A 160 -4.78 -4.43 12.46
CA ILE A 160 -3.94 -3.40 13.08
C ILE A 160 -2.96 -4.06 14.05
N SER A 161 -3.45 -4.95 14.92
CA SER A 161 -2.61 -5.64 15.90
C SER A 161 -1.57 -6.57 15.25
N SER A 162 -1.97 -7.34 14.25
CA SER A 162 -1.10 -8.35 13.60
C SER A 162 -0.14 -7.77 12.56
N LYS A 163 -0.52 -6.64 11.92
CA LYS A 163 0.23 -5.97 10.85
C LYS A 163 0.78 -4.61 11.28
N ALA A 164 0.85 -4.32 12.59
CA ALA A 164 1.35 -3.06 13.14
C ALA A 164 2.73 -2.64 12.61
N MET A 165 3.60 -3.62 12.30
CA MET A 165 4.94 -3.34 11.75
C MET A 165 4.91 -2.77 10.31
N TYR A 166 3.80 -2.91 9.60
CA TYR A 166 3.63 -2.50 8.21
C TYR A 166 2.72 -1.27 8.06
N LEU A 167 1.81 -1.04 9.02
CA LEU A 167 0.81 0.01 8.97
C LEU A 167 1.34 1.31 9.60
N ASP A 168 0.88 2.43 9.07
CA ASP A 168 1.09 3.72 9.72
C ASP A 168 0.38 3.76 11.10
N PRO A 169 1.05 4.19 12.19
CA PRO A 169 0.43 4.33 13.51
C PRO A 169 -0.80 5.24 13.54
N GLU A 170 -0.96 6.14 12.56
CA GLU A 170 -2.13 6.99 12.40
C GLU A 170 -3.38 6.20 12.01
N VAL A 171 -3.25 5.06 11.32
CA VAL A 171 -4.37 4.20 10.91
C VAL A 171 -5.19 3.76 12.14
N GLU A 172 -4.52 3.35 13.21
CA GLU A 172 -5.20 2.95 14.46
C GLU A 172 -5.99 4.10 15.10
N LYS A 173 -5.41 5.31 15.07
CA LYS A 173 -6.06 6.51 15.62
C LYS A 173 -7.32 6.86 14.85
N VAL A 174 -7.23 6.83 13.52
CA VAL A 174 -8.34 7.12 12.61
C VAL A 174 -9.46 6.10 12.78
N ILE A 175 -9.12 4.81 12.84
CA ILE A 175 -10.09 3.72 12.93
C ILE A 175 -10.72 3.58 14.32
N SER A 176 -10.06 4.04 15.38
CA SER A 176 -10.60 3.99 16.74
C SER A 176 -11.95 4.70 16.87
N GLY A 177 -12.22 5.71 16.03
CA GLY A 177 -13.52 6.39 15.96
C GLY A 177 -14.68 5.51 15.48
N LEU A 178 -14.41 4.42 14.75
CA LEU A 178 -15.44 3.51 14.23
C LEU A 178 -16.10 2.65 15.30
N LYS A 179 -15.50 2.54 16.50
CA LYS A 179 -16.16 1.86 17.62
C LYS A 179 -17.50 2.54 17.94
N PHE A 180 -17.54 3.87 17.88
CA PHE A 180 -18.78 4.62 18.07
C PHE A 180 -19.81 4.33 16.96
N VAL A 181 -19.36 4.16 15.71
CA VAL A 181 -20.22 3.89 14.55
C VAL A 181 -20.97 2.56 14.64
N VAL A 182 -20.34 1.52 15.20
CA VAL A 182 -20.90 0.16 15.17
C VAL A 182 -21.50 -0.28 16.51
N PHE A 183 -21.01 0.26 17.63
CA PHE A 183 -21.44 -0.18 18.96
C PHE A 183 -22.43 0.77 19.64
N TYR A 184 -22.71 1.94 19.07
CA TYR A 184 -23.76 2.82 19.61
C TYR A 184 -25.15 2.36 19.14
N ASP A 185 -26.07 2.20 20.08
CA ASP A 185 -27.45 1.81 19.77
C ASP A 185 -28.25 3.06 19.35
N SER A 186 -28.61 3.13 18.07
CA SER A 186 -29.41 4.22 17.51
C SER A 186 -30.84 4.27 18.07
N SER A 187 -31.31 3.22 18.75
CA SER A 187 -32.60 3.22 19.45
C SER A 187 -32.60 4.10 20.71
N GLU A 188 -31.43 4.42 21.25
CA GLU A 188 -31.26 5.27 22.44
C GLU A 188 -31.02 6.75 22.08
N ALA A 189 -30.95 7.10 20.79
CA ALA A 189 -30.74 8.47 20.35
C ALA A 189 -32.05 9.28 20.37
N ASP A 190 -32.04 10.40 21.11
CA ASP A 190 -33.14 11.38 21.12
C ASP A 190 -33.43 11.95 19.71
N ASP A 191 -32.37 12.14 18.91
CA ASP A 191 -32.45 12.56 17.52
C ASP A 191 -31.71 11.57 16.61
N LYS A 192 -32.49 10.64 16.03
CA LYS A 192 -32.01 9.62 15.10
C LYS A 192 -31.40 10.22 13.83
N ALA A 193 -31.94 11.32 13.30
CA ALA A 193 -31.38 11.97 12.11
C ALA A 193 -29.97 12.48 12.39
N SER A 194 -29.80 13.19 13.52
CA SER A 194 -28.49 13.71 13.92
C SER A 194 -27.50 12.57 14.21
N HIS A 195 -27.96 11.49 14.83
CA HIS A 195 -27.14 10.29 15.03
C HIS A 195 -26.64 9.71 13.71
N TYR A 196 -27.53 9.40 12.76
CA TYR A 196 -27.13 8.80 11.49
C TYR A 196 -26.24 9.72 10.65
N ARG A 197 -26.48 11.04 10.66
CA ARG A 197 -25.57 12.01 10.03
C ARG A 197 -24.18 11.98 10.66
N ALA A 198 -24.08 11.93 11.98
CA ALA A 198 -22.80 11.86 12.68
C ALA A 198 -22.05 10.58 12.32
N VAL A 199 -22.75 9.45 12.33
CA VAL A 199 -22.18 8.14 11.97
C VAL A 199 -21.70 8.12 10.50
N SER A 200 -22.54 8.59 9.57
CA SER A 200 -22.19 8.71 8.15
C SER A 200 -20.97 9.60 7.94
N LYS A 201 -20.91 10.75 8.62
CA LYS A 201 -19.76 11.65 8.58
C LYS A 201 -18.48 10.98 9.08
N VAL A 202 -18.52 10.33 10.24
CA VAL A 202 -17.34 9.62 10.79
C VAL A 202 -16.87 8.51 9.86
N MET A 203 -17.80 7.77 9.25
CA MET A 203 -17.46 6.71 8.29
C MET A 203 -16.76 7.27 7.05
N THR A 204 -17.29 8.35 6.46
CA THR A 204 -16.71 9.00 5.28
C THR A 204 -15.32 9.57 5.60
N GLU A 205 -15.19 10.33 6.68
CA GLU A 205 -13.90 10.89 7.11
C GLU A 205 -12.85 9.80 7.39
N THR A 206 -13.27 8.68 7.97
CA THR A 206 -12.39 7.53 8.23
C THR A 206 -11.91 6.90 6.93
N LEU A 207 -12.81 6.66 5.98
CA LEU A 207 -12.48 6.06 4.69
C LEU A 207 -11.51 6.95 3.92
N GLU A 208 -11.78 8.25 3.83
CA GLU A 208 -10.92 9.23 3.15
C GLU A 208 -9.52 9.29 3.76
N LYS A 209 -9.42 9.40 5.09
CA LYS A 209 -8.13 9.44 5.78
C LYS A 209 -7.32 8.16 5.58
N VAL A 210 -7.95 6.98 5.68
CA VAL A 210 -7.24 5.71 5.46
C VAL A 210 -6.77 5.59 4.01
N GLN A 211 -7.56 6.05 3.04
CA GLN A 211 -7.15 6.08 1.63
C GLN A 211 -5.95 7.01 1.40
N ASP A 212 -5.94 8.18 2.03
CA ASP A 212 -4.84 9.14 1.90
C ASP A 212 -3.55 8.62 2.53
N ILE A 213 -3.63 8.00 3.72
CA ILE A 213 -2.49 7.31 4.34
C ILE A 213 -1.98 6.20 3.42
N ALA A 214 -2.88 5.37 2.88
CA ALA A 214 -2.51 4.29 1.97
C ALA A 214 -1.78 4.80 0.71
N ARG A 215 -2.27 5.89 0.10
CA ARG A 215 -1.64 6.53 -1.07
C ARG A 215 -0.23 7.03 -0.74
N GLN A 216 -0.06 7.66 0.42
CA GLN A 216 1.24 8.18 0.88
C GLN A 216 2.23 7.04 1.14
N GLU A 217 1.84 6.02 1.90
CA GLU A 217 2.71 4.89 2.24
C GLU A 217 3.09 4.02 1.04
N LEU A 218 2.15 3.84 0.09
CA LEU A 218 2.36 3.06 -1.13
C LEU A 218 3.00 3.89 -2.26
N ARG A 219 3.18 5.20 -2.08
CA ARG A 219 3.73 6.12 -3.09
C ARG A 219 2.95 6.07 -4.41
N ILE A 220 1.62 6.07 -4.33
CA ILE A 220 0.70 6.05 -5.48
C ILE A 220 0.42 7.47 -6.01
N THR A 221 1.05 8.49 -5.41
CA THR A 221 0.90 9.93 -5.69
C THR A 221 2.22 10.58 -6.02
#